data_AF-A0AAW8AR57-F1
#
_entry.id   AF-A0AAW8AR57-F1
#
_cell.length_a   1.000
_cell.length_b   1.000
_cell.length_c   1.000
_cell.angle_alpha   90.00
_cell.angle_beta   90.00
_cell.angle_gamma   90.00
#
_symmetry.space_group_name_H-M   'P 1'
#
loop_
_entity.id
_entity.type
_entity.pdbx_description
1 polymer ?
#
loop_
_entity_poly.entity_id
_entity_poly.type
_entity_poly.pdbx_seq_one_letter_code
_entity_poly.pdbx_strand_id
1 'polypeptide(L)' 'MKSLWLGLLLLASPAFGAVDARDYDAFWLWSGVTPQPVLKQAKTLYILQGQINSTRRAPQRGVQMIAQG' A
#
# COMPACT_ATOMS: atom_id res chain seq x y z
N MET A 1 -15.90 11.25 -38.06
CA MET A 1 -15.43 9.94 -37.54
C MET A 1 -14.06 10.04 -36.85
N LYS A 2 -12.99 10.58 -37.48
CA LYS A 2 -11.66 10.75 -36.86
C LYS A 2 -11.66 11.45 -35.49
N SER A 3 -12.44 12.52 -35.33
CA SER A 3 -12.54 13.26 -34.06
C SER A 3 -13.14 12.44 -32.93
N LEU A 4 -14.01 11.47 -33.26
CA LEU A 4 -14.59 10.53 -32.29
C LEU A 4 -13.52 9.56 -31.75
N TRP A 5 -12.62 9.12 -32.62
CA TRP A 5 -11.50 8.25 -32.26
C TRP A 5 -10.46 8.96 -31.38
N LEU A 6 -10.16 10.24 -31.65
CA LEU A 6 -9.30 11.03 -30.77
C LEU A 6 -9.93 11.23 -29.37
N GLY A 7 -11.24 11.50 -29.31
CA GLY A 7 -11.95 11.62 -28.03
C GLY A 7 -11.94 10.32 -27.23
N LEU A 8 -12.10 9.18 -27.89
CA LEU A 8 -12.06 7.86 -27.26
C LEU A 8 -10.66 7.51 -26.73
N LEU A 9 -9.60 7.89 -27.44
CA LEU A 9 -8.21 7.67 -27.00
C LEU A 9 -7.83 8.52 -25.78
N LEU A 10 -8.32 9.76 -25.69
CA LEU A 10 -8.07 10.63 -24.54
C LEU A 10 -8.77 10.12 -23.26
N LEU A 11 -9.98 9.58 -23.39
CA LEU A 11 -10.72 8.96 -22.29
C LEU A 11 -10.12 7.61 -21.84
N ALA A 12 -9.35 6.94 -22.70
CA ALA A 12 -8.70 5.67 -22.40
C ALA A 12 -7.34 5.83 -21.69
N SER A 13 -6.91 7.07 -21.39
CA SER A 13 -5.64 7.30 -20.70
C SER A 13 -5.77 6.85 -19.24
N PRO A 14 -4.99 5.85 -18.80
CA PRO A 14 -4.99 5.47 -17.39
C PRO A 14 -4.48 6.67 -16.58
N ALA A 15 -5.29 7.16 -15.65
CA ALA A 15 -4.85 8.16 -14.69
C ALA A 15 -3.82 7.50 -13.77
N PHE A 16 -2.55 7.55 -14.17
CA PHE A 16 -1.44 7.03 -13.38
C PHE A 16 -1.05 8.11 -12.36
N GLY A 17 -1.75 8.12 -11.22
CA GLY A 17 -1.37 8.90 -10.06
C GLY A 17 -0.16 8.25 -9.39
N ALA A 18 1.02 8.40 -9.98
CA ALA A 18 2.25 7.96 -9.33
C ALA A 18 2.38 8.70 -8.00
N VAL A 19 2.39 7.95 -6.91
CA VAL A 19 2.56 8.50 -5.56
C VAL A 19 4.05 8.61 -5.30
N ASP A 20 4.55 9.83 -5.11
CA ASP A 20 5.89 10.05 -4.59
C ASP A 20 5.83 10.06 -3.07
N ALA A 21 6.52 9.10 -2.44
CA ALA A 21 6.58 9.02 -0.98
C ALA A 21 7.17 10.28 -0.32
N ARG A 22 7.96 11.07 -1.07
CA ARG A 22 8.57 12.30 -0.56
C ARG A 22 7.56 13.42 -0.31
N ASP A 23 6.36 13.32 -0.86
CA ASP A 23 5.30 14.31 -0.69
C ASP A 23 4.51 14.11 0.63
N TYR A 24 4.86 13.09 1.42
CA TYR A 24 4.18 12.71 2.65
C TYR A 24 5.14 12.67 3.84
N ASP A 25 4.61 12.86 5.05
CA ASP A 25 5.35 12.88 6.31
C ASP A 25 4.87 11.84 7.34
N ALA A 26 3.80 11.10 7.05
CA ALA A 26 3.27 10.04 7.91
C ALA A 26 3.33 8.67 7.20
N PHE A 27 3.93 7.68 7.85
CA PHE A 27 4.19 6.37 7.24
C PHE A 27 3.78 5.22 8.16
N TRP A 28 3.40 4.11 7.54
CA TRP A 28 3.22 2.82 8.22
C TRP A 28 4.44 1.95 7.97
N LEU A 29 4.93 1.27 9.01
CA LEU A 29 6.03 0.33 8.94
C LEU A 29 5.64 -1.00 9.55
N TRP A 30 5.78 -2.06 8.78
CA TRP A 30 5.59 -3.45 9.21
C TRP A 30 6.89 -4.02 9.78
N SER A 31 6.81 -4.92 10.76
CA SER A 31 8.01 -5.60 11.23
C SER A 31 8.61 -6.51 10.14
N GLY A 32 9.94 -6.58 10.09
CA GLY A 32 10.67 -7.36 9.09
C GLY A 32 10.90 -6.68 7.74
N VAL A 33 10.40 -5.45 7.54
CA VAL A 33 10.70 -4.65 6.34
C VAL A 33 11.90 -3.74 6.61
N THR A 34 12.90 -3.75 5.73
CA THR A 34 14.03 -2.81 5.81
C THR A 34 13.52 -1.38 5.64
N PRO A 35 13.80 -0.46 6.59
CA PRO A 35 13.40 0.93 6.48
C PRO A 35 13.96 1.59 5.21
N GLN A 36 13.09 2.25 4.45
CA GLN A 36 13.49 2.99 3.26
C GLN A 36 14.06 4.38 3.63
N PRO A 37 14.95 4.97 2.81
CA PRO A 37 15.57 6.26 3.12
C PRO A 37 14.59 7.40 3.37
N VAL A 38 13.43 7.40 2.70
CA VAL A 38 12.39 8.43 2.86
C VAL A 38 11.86 8.51 4.30
N LEU A 39 11.92 7.42 5.07
CA LEU A 39 11.46 7.43 6.47
C LEU A 39 12.27 8.36 7.36
N LYS A 40 13.48 8.80 6.94
CA LYS A 40 14.26 9.82 7.66
C LYS A 40 13.56 11.17 7.74
N GLN A 41 12.61 11.46 6.84
CA GLN A 41 11.84 12.70 6.83
C GLN A 41 10.48 12.57 7.54
N ALA A 42 10.12 11.36 8.00
CA ALA A 42 8.82 11.10 8.60
C ALA A 42 8.64 11.89 9.90
N LYS A 43 7.53 12.60 10.03
CA LYS A 43 7.07 13.20 11.30
C LYS A 43 6.28 12.21 12.14
N THR A 44 5.61 11.25 11.50
CA THR A 44 4.81 10.24 12.20
C THR A 44 5.07 8.88 11.60
N LEU A 45 5.40 7.91 12.47
CA LEU A 45 5.66 6.53 12.07
C LEU A 45 4.76 5.60 12.87
N TYR A 46 3.83 4.94 12.18
CA TYR A 46 2.96 3.92 12.74
C TYR A 46 3.62 2.56 12.59
N ILE A 47 3.87 1.87 13.70
CA ILE A 47 4.50 0.54 13.71
C ILE A 47 3.43 -0.53 13.86
N LEU A 48 3.44 -1.55 12.99
CA LEU A 48 2.56 -2.71 13.16
C LEU A 48 2.98 -3.52 14.39
N GLN A 49 2.09 -3.60 15.39
CA GLN A 49 2.31 -4.36 16.63
C GLN A 49 1.82 -5.81 16.55
N GLY A 50 0.98 -6.14 15.56
CA GLY A 50 0.50 -7.50 15.36
C GLY A 50 -0.48 -7.63 14.22
N GLN A 51 -0.69 -8.87 13.79
CA GLN A 51 -1.62 -9.24 12.72
C GLN A 51 -2.53 -10.38 13.16
N ILE A 52 -3.76 -10.37 12.67
CA ILE A 52 -4.70 -11.47 12.82
C ILE A 52 -4.87 -12.12 11.44
N ASN A 53 -4.53 -13.40 11.34
CA ASN A 53 -4.65 -14.16 10.11
C ASN A 53 -5.79 -15.17 10.23
N SER A 54 -6.67 -15.18 9.23
CA SER A 54 -7.65 -16.23 9.02
C SER A 54 -7.66 -16.62 7.55
N THR A 55 -7.72 -17.91 7.25
CA THR A 55 -7.72 -18.39 5.88
C THR A 55 -8.92 -19.28 5.62
N ARG A 56 -9.71 -18.92 4.61
CA ARG A 56 -10.83 -19.76 4.13
C ARG A 56 -10.34 -21.10 3.57
N ARG A 57 -9.10 -21.16 3.07
CA ARG A 57 -8.51 -22.37 2.47
C ARG A 57 -8.06 -23.42 3.48
N ALA A 58 -7.90 -23.05 4.75
CA ALA A 58 -7.59 -23.99 5.83
C ALA A 58 -8.36 -23.62 7.10
N PRO A 59 -9.68 -23.85 7.13
CA PRO A 59 -10.54 -23.46 8.26
C PRO A 59 -10.09 -24.08 9.59
N GLN A 60 -9.56 -25.32 9.55
CA GLN A 60 -9.04 -26.00 10.75
C GLN A 60 -7.82 -25.31 11.39
N ARG A 61 -7.11 -24.40 10.70
CA ARG A 61 -6.01 -23.63 11.32
C ARG A 61 -6.50 -22.59 12.34
N GLY A 62 -7.81 -22.32 12.37
CA GLY A 62 -8.40 -21.30 13.24
C GLY A 62 -7.91 -19.89 12.92
N VAL A 63 -8.30 -18.94 13.77
CA VAL A 63 -7.79 -17.56 13.73
C VAL A 63 -6.46 -17.52 14.49
N GLN A 64 -5.42 -16.96 13.87
CA GLN A 64 -4.10 -16.85 14.47
C GLN A 64 -3.76 -15.39 14.72
N MET A 65 -3.20 -15.08 15.89
CA MET A 65 -2.68 -13.76 16.22
C MET A 65 -1.15 -13.83 16.28
N ILE A 66 -0.49 -12.97 15.52
CA ILE A 66 0.98 -12.89 15.46
C ILE A 66 1.37 -11.51 15.97
N ALA A 67 2.01 -11.44 17.13
CA ALA A 67 2.61 -10.21 17.63
C ALA A 67 3.86 -9.88 16.81
N GLN A 68 4.06 -8.60 16.54
CA GLN A 68 5.20 -8.06 15.80
C GLN A 68 5.93 -7.08 16.72
N GLY A 69 7.15 -7.47 17.13
CA GLY A 69 8.07 -6.67 17.93
C GLY A 69 9.44 -6.66 17.29
#